data_AF-A0A9D7SER4-F1
#
_entry.id   AF-A0A9D7SER4-F1
#
_cell.length_a   1.000
_cell.length_b   1.000
_cell.length_c   1.000
_cell.angle_alpha   90.00
_cell.angle_beta   90.00
_cell.angle_gamma   90.00
#
_symmetry.space_group_name_H-M   'P 1'
#
loop_
_entity.id
_entity.type
_entity.pdbx_description
1 polymer ?
#
loop_
_entity_poly.entity_id
_entity_poly.type
_entity_poly.pdbx_seq_one_letter_code
_entity_poly.pdbx_strand_id
1 'polypeptide(L)'
;MALRPRPSALLWGLLVALGVALVVVRLRAPGSSALPWLTTALFLLLSLRVLTLLWDWRQARIPGSRLLLPLVILLEGLGLVLSGASQLALRLRLGTALLLEVLLLLLAVRAWRTARTLPGTWPEDRITAAFEAFVPPRAARLLALELVMLGSAMRFLLGGFRSPAPPGYSLHKETFLRAFLPVLPLLIPTDLFLIHALFPRMAPWLRWVLHVSTLYSVLWMVGLYATLRQRPHQLDGTQLNLHMGLLGSLHLSREQVVSAAALPEFQDDWAKRQYLKGMHKLLRTGAPAVELRLSEAVSRMGLLGPGSRKLDRVAVSVDDPSAFLAALGRPCA
;
A
#
# COMPACT_ATOMS: atom_id res chain seq x y z
N MET A 1 18.11 -10.91 17.12
CA MET A 1 18.68 -9.55 17.02
C MET A 1 17.53 -8.55 17.17
N ALA A 2 17.37 -7.91 18.34
CA ALA A 2 16.29 -6.97 18.59
C ALA A 2 16.53 -5.68 17.80
N LEU A 3 15.61 -5.32 16.90
CA LEU A 3 15.69 -4.07 16.13
C LEU A 3 15.52 -2.90 17.09
N ARG A 4 16.61 -2.24 17.48
CA ARG A 4 16.52 -0.95 18.16
C ARG A 4 15.73 0.00 17.24
N PRO A 5 14.60 0.58 17.70
CA PRO A 5 13.84 1.50 16.87
C PRO A 5 14.75 2.66 16.49
N ARG A 6 14.83 2.96 15.20
CA ARG A 6 15.55 4.16 14.74
C ARG A 6 14.90 5.37 15.40
N PRO A 7 15.66 6.33 15.96
CA PRO A 7 15.11 7.48 16.68
C PRO A 7 14.08 8.27 15.86
N SER A 8 14.20 8.25 14.53
CA SER A 8 13.22 8.84 13.61
C SER A 8 11.82 8.19 13.66
N ALA A 9 11.72 6.89 13.94
CA ALA A 9 10.42 6.18 13.98
C ALA A 9 9.61 6.57 15.22
N LEU A 10 10.29 6.79 16.36
CA LEU A 10 9.64 7.23 17.59
C LEU A 10 9.05 8.63 17.44
N LEU A 11 9.76 9.56 16.79
CA LEU A 11 9.27 10.91 16.51
C LEU A 11 7.99 10.89 15.65
N TRP A 12 7.94 10.03 14.62
CA TRP A 12 6.72 9.86 13.82
C TRP A 12 5.56 9.29 14.63
N GLY A 13 5.81 8.29 15.48
CA GLY A 13 4.79 7.73 16.37
C GLY A 13 4.19 8.78 17.29
N LEU A 14 5.04 9.64 17.88
CA LEU A 14 4.62 10.73 18.75
C LEU A 14 3.81 11.80 18.00
N LEU A 15 4.27 12.23 16.82
CA LEU A 15 3.55 13.19 15.98
C LEU A 15 2.14 12.69 15.63
N VAL A 16 2.01 11.43 15.22
CA VAL A 16 0.71 10.84 14.88
C VAL A 16 -0.18 10.73 16.12
N ALA A 17 0.35 10.24 17.24
CA ALA A 17 -0.42 10.11 18.48
C ALA A 17 -0.94 11.47 18.98
N LEU A 18 -0.10 12.52 18.98
CA LEU A 18 -0.51 13.86 19.37
C LEU A 18 -1.49 14.49 18.37
N GLY A 19 -1.31 14.26 17.07
CA GLY A 19 -2.28 14.68 16.05
C GLY A 19 -3.65 14.07 16.27
N VAL A 20 -3.72 12.75 16.53
CA VAL A 20 -4.98 12.05 16.84
C VAL A 20 -5.59 12.57 18.14
N ALA A 21 -4.79 12.72 19.19
CA ALA A 21 -5.26 13.25 20.47
C ALA A 21 -5.85 14.66 20.31
N LEU A 22 -5.18 15.54 19.57
CA LEU A 22 -5.66 16.89 19.26
C LEU A 22 -7.02 16.86 18.54
N VAL A 23 -7.18 16.01 17.53
CA VAL A 23 -8.46 15.86 16.80
C VAL A 23 -9.56 15.35 17.72
N VAL A 24 -9.28 14.31 18.52
CA VAL A 24 -10.27 13.73 19.45
C VAL A 24 -10.71 14.75 20.50
N VAL A 25 -9.77 15.45 21.13
CA VAL A 25 -10.08 16.48 22.13
C VAL A 25 -10.86 17.63 21.49
N ARG A 26 -10.50 18.06 20.28
CA ARG A 26 -11.21 19.15 19.58
C ARG A 26 -12.64 18.77 19.23
N LEU A 27 -12.90 17.50 18.90
CA LEU A 27 -14.24 17.01 18.59
C LEU A 27 -15.10 16.75 19.84
N ARG A 28 -14.51 16.27 20.94
CA ARG A 28 -15.26 15.92 22.17
C ARG A 28 -15.37 17.07 23.17
N ALA A 29 -14.37 17.94 23.23
CA ALA A 29 -14.25 19.01 24.21
C ALA A 29 -13.57 20.24 23.57
N PRO A 30 -14.25 20.96 22.65
CA PRO A 30 -13.67 22.08 21.91
C PRO A 30 -13.19 23.24 22.79
N GLY A 31 -13.69 23.35 24.03
CA GLY A 31 -13.23 24.33 25.03
C GLY A 31 -12.16 23.80 26.01
N SER A 32 -11.59 22.62 25.76
CA SER A 32 -10.61 22.03 26.67
C SER A 32 -9.33 22.87 26.74
N SER A 33 -8.87 23.15 27.96
CA SER A 33 -7.59 23.80 28.23
C SER A 33 -6.39 22.98 27.74
N ALA A 34 -6.57 21.69 27.42
CA ALA A 34 -5.52 20.83 26.86
C ALA A 34 -5.20 21.15 25.38
N LEU A 35 -6.13 21.76 24.64
CA LEU A 35 -5.93 22.06 23.21
C LEU A 35 -4.68 22.90 22.91
N PRO A 36 -4.44 24.06 23.56
CA PRO A 36 -3.24 24.86 23.31
C PRO A 36 -1.94 24.12 23.68
N TRP A 37 -1.95 23.26 24.70
CA TRP A 37 -0.78 22.44 25.05
C TRP A 37 -0.50 21.38 23.98
N LEU A 38 -1.55 20.71 23.49
CA LEU A 38 -1.43 19.70 22.43
C LEU A 38 -0.97 20.31 21.10
N THR A 39 -1.49 21.49 20.72
CA THR A 39 -1.03 22.19 19.51
C THR A 39 0.43 22.62 19.65
N THR A 40 0.81 23.20 20.79
CA THR A 40 2.19 23.63 21.05
C THR A 40 3.16 22.45 21.01
N ALA A 41 2.81 21.33 21.66
CA ALA A 41 3.62 20.10 21.63
C ALA A 41 3.79 19.56 20.20
N LEU A 42 2.71 19.57 19.40
CA LEU A 42 2.75 19.17 18.00
C LEU A 42 3.68 20.07 17.17
N PHE A 43 3.62 21.39 17.36
CA PHE A 43 4.50 22.34 16.68
C PHE A 43 5.96 22.19 17.08
N LEU A 44 6.25 21.97 18.36
CA LEU A 44 7.62 21.72 18.83
C LEU A 44 8.20 20.46 18.21
N LEU A 45 7.43 19.36 18.19
CA LEU A 45 7.87 18.12 17.55
C LEU A 45 8.06 18.28 16.04
N LEU A 46 7.18 19.02 15.37
CA LEU A 46 7.29 19.28 13.94
C LEU A 46 8.49 20.18 13.63
N SER A 47 8.76 21.19 14.45
CA SER A 47 9.94 22.05 14.36
C SER A 47 11.23 21.26 14.55
N LEU A 48 11.30 20.44 15.60
CA LEU A 48 12.41 19.52 15.83
C LEU A 48 12.60 18.59 14.62
N ARG A 49 11.51 18.08 14.05
CA ARG A 49 11.57 17.23 12.86
C ARG A 49 12.16 17.98 11.65
N VAL A 50 11.71 19.21 11.38
CA VAL A 50 12.25 20.04 10.31
C VAL A 50 13.75 20.28 10.53
N LEU A 51 14.19 20.57 11.75
CA LEU A 51 15.61 20.75 12.08
C LEU A 51 16.43 19.46 11.83
N THR A 52 15.92 18.29 12.23
CA THR A 52 16.60 17.01 11.96
C THR A 52 16.73 16.73 10.46
N LEU A 53 15.69 17.02 9.68
CA LEU A 53 15.73 16.86 8.24
C LEU A 53 16.67 17.89 7.59
N LEU A 54 16.72 19.12 8.10
CA LEU A 54 17.59 20.17 7.59
C LEU A 54 19.06 19.79 7.81
N TRP A 55 19.35 19.19 8.97
CA TRP A 55 20.65 18.61 9.28
C TRP A 55 21.01 17.45 8.34
N ASP A 56 20.11 16.47 8.15
CA ASP A 56 20.32 15.36 7.23
C ASP A 56 20.51 15.84 5.77
N TRP A 57 19.78 16.87 5.35
CA TRP A 57 19.93 17.49 4.03
C TRP A 57 21.27 18.20 3.87
N ARG A 58 21.72 18.97 4.88
CA ARG A 58 23.05 19.59 4.89
C ARG A 58 24.18 18.57 4.79
N GLN A 59 23.97 17.37 5.34
CA GLN A 59 24.90 16.24 5.22
C GLN A 59 24.73 15.43 3.92
N ALA A 60 23.92 15.91 2.97
CA ALA A 60 23.58 15.23 1.71
C ALA A 60 23.02 13.80 1.88
N ARG A 61 22.44 13.47 3.05
CA ARG A 61 21.86 12.16 3.34
C ARG A 61 20.46 11.98 2.75
N ILE A 62 19.76 13.09 2.52
CA ILE A 62 18.40 13.11 1.98
C ILE A 62 18.25 14.24 0.94
N PRO A 63 17.35 14.09 -0.05
CA PRO A 63 17.05 15.16 -0.98
C PRO A 63 16.28 16.30 -0.27
N GLY A 64 16.56 17.55 -0.65
CA GLY A 64 15.95 18.75 -0.05
C GLY A 64 14.43 18.80 -0.19
N SER A 65 13.86 18.13 -1.20
CA SER A 65 12.41 18.01 -1.41
C SER A 65 11.68 17.35 -0.23
N ARG A 66 12.35 16.54 0.60
CA ARG A 66 11.75 15.95 1.82
C ARG A 66 11.49 16.97 2.93
N LEU A 67 12.08 18.17 2.84
CA LEU A 67 11.81 19.27 3.77
C LEU A 67 10.49 19.96 3.48
N LEU A 68 10.01 19.92 2.23
CA LEU A 68 8.88 20.73 1.78
C LEU A 68 7.62 20.44 2.60
N LEU A 69 7.23 19.17 2.71
CA LEU A 69 5.96 18.82 3.35
C LEU A 69 5.93 19.13 4.86
N PRO A 70 6.95 18.76 5.67
CA PRO A 70 6.98 19.17 7.08
C PRO A 70 7.08 20.67 7.29
N LEU A 71 7.87 21.38 6.44
CA LEU A 71 8.02 22.83 6.53
C LEU A 71 6.71 23.54 6.24
N VAL A 72 5.97 23.06 5.24
CA VAL A 72 4.63 23.55 4.92
C VAL A 72 3.69 23.40 6.08
N ILE A 73 3.59 22.19 6.64
CA ILE A 73 2.66 21.91 7.73
C ILE A 73 3.00 22.82 8.93
N LEU A 74 4.29 23.06 9.15
CA LEU A 74 4.79 23.95 10.20
C LEU A 74 4.40 25.41 9.93
N LEU A 75 4.66 25.93 8.72
CA LEU A 75 4.36 27.31 8.36
C LEU A 75 2.85 27.57 8.34
N GLU A 76 2.07 26.69 7.73
CA GLU A 76 0.61 26.79 7.66
C GLU A 76 -0.03 26.65 9.05
N GLY A 77 0.52 25.77 9.88
CA GLY A 77 0.02 25.58 11.24
C GLY A 77 0.42 26.73 12.18
N LEU A 78 1.65 27.24 12.10
CA LEU A 78 2.05 28.45 12.85
C LEU A 78 1.22 29.65 12.40
N GLY A 79 0.96 29.76 11.10
CA GLY A 79 0.05 30.75 10.52
C GLY A 79 -1.31 30.73 11.21
N LEU A 80 -1.95 29.56 11.37
CA LEU A 80 -3.23 29.42 12.11
C LEU A 80 -3.20 29.96 13.52
N VAL A 81 -2.12 29.69 14.25
CA VAL A 81 -2.00 30.05 15.67
C VAL A 81 -1.73 31.54 15.81
N LEU A 82 -0.88 32.10 14.95
CA LEU A 82 -0.40 33.48 15.04
C LEU A 82 -1.36 34.50 14.41
N SER A 83 -2.09 34.12 13.35
CA SER A 83 -2.83 35.08 12.52
C SER A 83 -4.01 35.78 13.22
N GLY A 84 -4.48 35.22 14.35
CA GLY A 84 -5.78 35.61 14.91
C GLY A 84 -6.89 35.56 13.84
N ALA A 85 -8.04 36.20 14.11
CA ALA A 85 -9.16 36.29 13.17
C ALA A 85 -8.99 37.40 12.09
N SER A 86 -7.76 37.85 11.80
CA SER A 86 -7.57 38.93 10.82
C SER A 86 -7.78 38.42 9.38
N GLN A 87 -8.69 39.05 8.62
CA GLN A 87 -9.03 38.61 7.27
C GLN A 87 -7.84 38.65 6.30
N LEU A 88 -6.93 39.60 6.47
CA LEU A 88 -5.74 39.73 5.62
C LEU A 88 -4.79 38.55 5.79
N ALA A 89 -4.59 38.06 7.01
CA ALA A 89 -3.77 36.88 7.26
C ALA A 89 -4.42 35.60 6.71
N LEU A 90 -5.74 35.49 6.74
CA LEU A 90 -6.47 34.37 6.14
C LEU A 90 -6.30 34.35 4.60
N ARG A 91 -6.33 35.52 3.94
CA ARG A 91 -6.13 35.66 2.48
C ARG A 91 -4.69 35.31 2.07
N LEU A 92 -3.69 35.84 2.77
CA LEU A 92 -2.29 35.51 2.51
C LEU A 92 -2.04 34.01 2.64
N ARG A 93 -2.69 33.38 3.62
CA ARG A 93 -2.57 31.96 3.87
C ARG A 93 -3.24 31.08 2.82
N LEU A 94 -4.44 31.46 2.35
CA LEU A 94 -5.04 30.81 1.18
C LEU A 94 -4.10 30.92 -0.03
N GLY A 95 -3.44 32.06 -0.21
CA GLY A 95 -2.41 32.25 -1.23
C GLY A 95 -1.20 31.32 -1.08
N THR A 96 -0.63 31.19 0.12
CA THR A 96 0.52 30.30 0.38
C THR A 96 0.16 28.83 0.23
N ALA A 97 -1.00 28.42 0.73
CA ALA A 97 -1.51 27.06 0.58
C ALA A 97 -1.73 26.70 -0.89
N LEU A 98 -2.37 27.59 -1.66
CA LEU A 98 -2.60 27.39 -3.09
C LEU A 98 -1.28 27.34 -3.88
N LEU A 99 -0.36 28.28 -3.64
CA LEU A 99 0.95 28.32 -4.30
C LEU A 99 1.71 27.02 -4.05
N LEU A 100 1.66 26.53 -2.82
CA LEU A 100 2.30 25.29 -2.47
C LEU A 100 1.63 24.08 -3.12
N GLU A 101 0.31 24.02 -3.12
CA GLU A 101 -0.42 22.93 -3.78
C GLU A 101 -0.05 22.86 -5.27
N VAL A 102 0.04 24.01 -5.94
CA VAL A 102 0.54 24.12 -7.32
C VAL A 102 2.00 23.63 -7.42
N LEU A 103 2.88 24.03 -6.51
CA LEU A 103 4.28 23.57 -6.51
C LEU A 103 4.39 22.05 -6.32
N LEU A 104 3.65 21.48 -5.36
CA LEU A 104 3.60 20.04 -5.12
C LEU A 104 3.05 19.31 -6.35
N LEU A 105 2.02 19.85 -7.00
CA LEU A 105 1.48 19.31 -8.24
C LEU A 105 2.51 19.34 -9.37
N LEU A 106 3.21 20.46 -9.56
CA LEU A 106 4.26 20.58 -10.58
C LEU A 106 5.40 19.58 -10.33
N LEU A 107 5.85 19.46 -9.08
CA LEU A 107 6.90 18.52 -8.70
C LEU A 107 6.43 17.06 -8.86
N ALA A 108 5.19 16.75 -8.50
CA ALA A 108 4.60 15.43 -8.72
C ALA A 108 4.47 15.09 -10.21
N VAL A 109 4.03 16.03 -11.05
CA VAL A 109 3.95 15.87 -12.51
C VAL A 109 5.34 15.67 -13.11
N ARG A 110 6.34 16.45 -12.67
CA ARG A 110 7.72 16.30 -13.15
C ARG A 110 8.28 14.93 -12.75
N ALA A 111 8.13 14.54 -11.48
CA ALA A 111 8.58 13.24 -10.99
C ALA A 111 7.88 12.09 -11.73
N TRP A 112 6.58 12.21 -12.01
CA TRP A 112 5.82 11.26 -12.82
C TRP A 112 6.33 11.17 -14.26
N ARG A 113 6.63 12.31 -14.91
CA ARG A 113 7.21 12.33 -16.26
C ARG A 113 8.56 11.63 -16.32
N THR A 114 9.44 11.90 -15.36
CA THR A 114 10.75 11.22 -15.26
C THR A 114 10.61 9.73 -14.96
N ALA A 115 9.63 9.35 -14.14
CA ALA A 115 9.39 7.95 -13.85
C ALA A 115 8.80 7.20 -15.06
N ARG A 116 8.00 7.87 -15.91
CA ARG A 116 7.44 7.27 -17.13
C ARG A 116 8.51 6.82 -18.12
N THR A 117 9.69 7.44 -18.13
CA THR A 117 10.79 7.10 -19.03
C THR A 117 11.64 5.95 -18.52
N LEU A 118 11.30 5.30 -17.41
CA LEU A 118 11.99 4.10 -16.91
C LEU A 118 11.43 2.84 -17.61
N PRO A 119 12.11 2.30 -18.65
CA PRO A 119 11.66 1.09 -19.33
C PRO A 119 11.63 -0.11 -18.37
N GLY A 120 10.68 -1.03 -18.59
CA GLY A 120 10.61 -2.31 -17.85
C GLY A 120 10.13 -2.22 -16.40
N THR A 121 9.74 -1.05 -15.89
CA THR A 121 9.29 -0.89 -14.50
C THR A 121 7.76 -0.88 -14.37
N TRP A 122 7.26 -1.55 -13.34
CA TRP A 122 5.82 -1.55 -13.06
C TRP A 122 5.34 -0.15 -12.66
N PRO A 123 4.04 0.18 -12.85
CA PRO A 123 3.50 1.49 -12.51
C PRO A 123 3.77 1.92 -11.06
N GLU A 124 3.66 1.01 -10.10
CA GLU A 124 3.89 1.28 -8.68
C GLU A 124 5.35 1.61 -8.37
N ASP A 125 6.32 1.03 -9.06
CA ASP A 125 7.74 1.35 -8.87
C ASP A 125 8.03 2.77 -9.36
N ARG A 126 7.42 3.15 -10.49
CA ARG A 126 7.49 4.51 -11.05
C ARG A 126 6.86 5.54 -10.10
N ILE A 127 5.68 5.25 -9.58
CA ILE A 127 5.00 6.12 -8.62
C ILE A 127 5.78 6.19 -7.29
N THR A 128 6.32 5.06 -6.83
CA THR A 128 7.16 5.01 -5.63
C THR A 128 8.38 5.92 -5.79
N ALA A 129 9.12 5.79 -6.89
CA ALA A 129 10.28 6.62 -7.17
C ALA A 129 9.92 8.13 -7.17
N ALA A 130 8.76 8.48 -7.72
CA ALA A 130 8.26 9.85 -7.69
C ALA A 130 7.96 10.36 -6.27
N PHE A 131 7.33 9.52 -5.42
CA PHE A 131 6.99 9.90 -4.04
C PHE A 131 8.19 9.86 -3.08
N GLU A 132 9.22 9.07 -3.35
CA GLU A 132 10.42 8.99 -2.51
C GLU A 132 11.18 10.32 -2.38
N ALA A 133 10.94 11.24 -3.32
CA ALA A 133 11.40 12.62 -3.24
C ALA A 133 10.74 13.40 -2.08
N PHE A 134 9.52 13.06 -1.67
CA PHE A 134 8.76 13.82 -0.66
C PHE A 134 8.56 13.06 0.64
N VAL A 135 8.43 11.73 0.58
CA VAL A 135 8.10 10.89 1.72
C VAL A 135 9.10 9.73 1.88
N PRO A 136 9.18 9.08 3.05
CA PRO A 136 10.03 7.91 3.24
C PRO A 136 9.65 6.75 2.30
N PRO A 137 10.59 5.88 1.90
CA PRO A 137 10.36 4.79 0.93
C PRO A 137 9.14 3.90 1.20
N ARG A 138 8.91 3.54 2.47
CA ARG A 138 7.75 2.71 2.84
C ARG A 138 6.42 3.45 2.64
N ALA A 139 6.39 4.75 2.95
CA ALA A 139 5.21 5.57 2.72
C ALA A 139 4.98 5.79 1.21
N ALA A 140 6.05 6.04 0.44
CA ALA A 140 5.98 6.15 -1.01
C ALA A 140 5.37 4.88 -1.64
N ARG A 141 5.81 3.70 -1.20
CA ARG A 141 5.25 2.41 -1.66
C ARG A 141 3.78 2.22 -1.30
N LEU A 142 3.35 2.62 -0.09
CA LEU A 142 1.94 2.56 0.30
C LEU A 142 1.08 3.52 -0.55
N LEU A 143 1.53 4.76 -0.76
CA LEU A 143 0.83 5.71 -1.63
C LEU A 143 0.75 5.20 -3.07
N ALA A 144 1.85 4.63 -3.58
CA ALA A 144 1.88 4.02 -4.90
C ALA A 144 0.91 2.84 -5.00
N LEU A 145 0.90 1.95 -4.01
CA LEU A 145 -0.07 0.87 -3.91
C LEU A 145 -1.49 1.41 -4.00
N GLU A 146 -1.87 2.38 -3.17
CA GLU A 146 -3.25 2.88 -3.13
C GLU A 146 -3.67 3.47 -4.48
N LEU A 147 -2.81 4.29 -5.10
CA LEU A 147 -3.11 4.88 -6.40
C LEU A 147 -3.24 3.83 -7.51
N VAL A 148 -2.36 2.82 -7.54
CA VAL A 148 -2.43 1.76 -8.56
C VAL A 148 -3.62 0.84 -8.30
N MET A 149 -3.96 0.53 -7.03
CA MET A 149 -5.13 -0.27 -6.68
C MET A 149 -6.41 0.42 -7.10
N LEU A 150 -6.63 1.68 -6.69
CA LEU A 150 -7.82 2.44 -7.05
C LEU A 150 -7.89 2.71 -8.56
N GLY A 151 -6.77 3.06 -9.18
CA GLY A 151 -6.69 3.23 -10.63
C GLY A 151 -7.00 1.94 -11.39
N SER A 152 -6.55 0.79 -10.90
CA SER A 152 -6.86 -0.52 -11.49
C SER A 152 -8.33 -0.88 -11.29
N ALA A 153 -8.93 -0.54 -10.15
CA ALA A 153 -10.35 -0.71 -9.89
C ALA A 153 -11.19 0.10 -10.88
N MET A 154 -10.89 1.40 -11.02
CA MET A 154 -11.57 2.28 -11.96
C MET A 154 -11.46 1.77 -13.39
N ARG A 155 -10.24 1.44 -13.85
CA ARG A 155 -10.03 0.90 -15.19
C ARG A 155 -10.81 -0.41 -15.41
N PHE A 156 -10.86 -1.27 -14.39
CA PHE A 156 -11.60 -2.52 -14.46
C PHE A 156 -13.11 -2.27 -14.60
N LEU A 157 -13.68 -1.41 -13.74
CA LEU A 157 -15.11 -1.08 -13.75
C LEU A 157 -15.54 -0.33 -15.03
N LEU A 158 -14.69 0.55 -15.56
CA LEU A 158 -14.93 1.30 -16.80
C LEU A 158 -14.72 0.48 -18.09
N GLY A 159 -14.84 -0.85 -18.00
CA GLY A 159 -14.81 -1.75 -19.16
C GLY A 159 -13.55 -2.61 -19.31
N GLY A 160 -12.51 -2.38 -18.50
CA GLY A 160 -11.29 -3.20 -18.50
C GLY A 160 -11.51 -4.66 -18.10
N PHE A 161 -12.65 -4.98 -17.47
CA PHE A 161 -13.07 -6.37 -17.24
C PHE A 161 -13.24 -7.17 -18.54
N ARG A 162 -13.49 -6.51 -19.68
CA ARG A 162 -13.64 -7.15 -21.00
C ARG A 162 -12.31 -7.44 -21.69
N SER A 163 -11.25 -6.70 -21.36
CA SER A 163 -9.93 -6.91 -21.95
C SER A 163 -9.40 -8.29 -21.56
N PRO A 164 -8.82 -9.08 -22.49
CA PRO A 164 -8.24 -10.37 -22.15
C PRO A 164 -7.13 -10.22 -21.10
N ALA A 165 -6.98 -11.22 -20.24
CA ALA A 165 -5.84 -11.25 -19.33
C ALA A 165 -4.54 -11.42 -20.14
N PRO A 166 -3.42 -10.81 -19.70
CA PRO A 166 -2.12 -11.04 -20.33
C PRO A 166 -1.75 -12.54 -20.34
N PRO A 167 -0.89 -12.98 -21.28
CA PRO A 167 -0.43 -14.36 -21.32
C PRO A 167 0.35 -14.72 -20.04
N GLY A 168 0.23 -15.99 -19.63
CA GLY A 168 0.87 -16.53 -18.43
C GLY A 168 -0.09 -17.43 -17.65
N TYR A 169 0.35 -17.87 -16.47
CA TYR A 169 -0.43 -18.74 -15.60
C TYR A 169 -1.23 -17.90 -14.62
N SER A 170 -2.55 -17.90 -14.80
CA SER A 170 -3.44 -17.10 -13.96
C SER A 170 -3.61 -17.71 -12.57
N LEU A 171 -3.96 -16.85 -11.61
CA LEU A 171 -4.25 -17.23 -10.22
C LEU A 171 -5.61 -16.69 -9.73
N HIS A 172 -6.33 -15.97 -10.59
CA HIS A 172 -7.49 -15.16 -10.22
C HIS A 172 -8.82 -15.86 -10.48
N LYS A 173 -8.84 -17.04 -11.11
CA LYS A 173 -10.10 -17.73 -11.41
C LYS A 173 -10.63 -18.46 -10.19
N GLU A 174 -9.75 -19.07 -9.40
CA GLU A 174 -10.08 -19.84 -8.20
C GLU A 174 -9.97 -19.02 -6.90
N THR A 175 -9.68 -17.72 -6.99
CA THR A 175 -9.69 -16.88 -5.79
C THR A 175 -11.13 -16.58 -5.35
N PHE A 176 -11.36 -16.66 -4.04
CA PHE A 176 -12.61 -16.26 -3.39
C PHE A 176 -13.06 -14.84 -3.78
N LEU A 177 -12.12 -13.94 -4.09
CA LEU A 177 -12.43 -12.59 -4.55
C LEU A 177 -13.31 -12.58 -5.81
N ARG A 178 -13.15 -13.55 -6.73
CA ARG A 178 -13.96 -13.65 -7.94
C ARG A 178 -15.43 -13.90 -7.61
N ALA A 179 -15.69 -14.81 -6.67
CA ALA A 179 -17.04 -15.11 -6.20
C ALA A 179 -17.68 -13.92 -5.46
N PHE A 180 -16.85 -13.07 -4.84
CA PHE A 180 -17.33 -11.89 -4.11
C PHE A 180 -17.66 -10.69 -4.99
N LEU A 181 -17.05 -10.56 -6.18
CA LEU A 181 -17.25 -9.40 -7.05
C LEU A 181 -18.72 -9.03 -7.32
N PRO A 182 -19.63 -9.98 -7.62
CA PRO A 182 -21.05 -9.65 -7.84
C PRO A 182 -21.77 -9.18 -6.57
N VAL A 183 -21.27 -9.59 -5.39
CA VAL A 183 -21.86 -9.27 -4.09
C VAL A 183 -21.39 -7.91 -3.56
N LEU A 184 -20.17 -7.48 -3.91
CA LEU A 184 -19.59 -6.22 -3.42
C LEU A 184 -20.46 -4.98 -3.63
N PRO A 185 -21.12 -4.78 -4.80
CA PRO A 185 -22.01 -3.63 -4.98
C PRO A 185 -23.21 -3.63 -4.04
N LEU A 186 -23.67 -4.80 -3.58
CA LEU A 186 -24.78 -4.93 -2.64
C LEU A 186 -24.40 -4.45 -1.23
N LEU A 187 -23.11 -4.46 -0.88
CA LEU A 187 -22.64 -3.95 0.41
C LEU A 187 -22.93 -2.45 0.58
N ILE A 188 -22.93 -1.68 -0.50
CA ILE A 188 -23.14 -0.22 -0.43
C ILE A 188 -24.55 0.14 0.06
N PRO A 189 -25.66 -0.32 -0.58
CA PRO A 189 -27.00 -0.03 -0.09
C PRO A 189 -27.30 -0.74 1.25
N THR A 190 -26.76 -1.95 1.47
CA THR A 190 -26.91 -2.64 2.75
C THR A 190 -26.27 -1.85 3.89
N ASP A 191 -25.06 -1.32 3.70
CA ASP A 191 -24.38 -0.46 4.67
C ASP A 191 -25.19 0.82 4.95
N LEU A 192 -25.73 1.44 3.89
CA LEU A 192 -26.57 2.63 4.00
C LEU A 192 -27.83 2.39 4.86
N PHE A 193 -28.54 1.29 4.60
CA PHE A 193 -29.73 0.92 5.36
C PHE A 193 -29.39 0.48 6.79
N LEU A 194 -28.41 -0.40 6.95
CA LEU A 194 -28.05 -1.00 8.23
C LEU A 194 -27.52 0.05 9.21
N ILE A 195 -26.66 0.96 8.75
CA ILE A 195 -26.15 2.04 9.60
C ILE A 195 -27.29 2.97 10.03
N HIS A 196 -28.22 3.29 9.13
CA HIS A 196 -29.35 4.14 9.46
C HIS A 196 -30.27 3.49 10.50
N ALA A 197 -30.57 2.20 10.33
CA ALA A 197 -31.45 1.43 11.20
C ALA A 197 -30.81 1.12 12.57
N LEU A 198 -29.55 0.68 12.60
CA LEU A 198 -28.88 0.28 13.85
C LEU A 198 -28.40 1.47 14.67
N PHE A 199 -28.07 2.60 14.02
CA PHE A 199 -27.47 3.76 14.69
C PHE A 199 -28.24 5.06 14.39
N PRO A 200 -29.53 5.17 14.76
CA PRO A 200 -30.37 6.33 14.44
C PRO A 200 -29.89 7.64 15.10
N ARG A 201 -29.12 7.54 16.19
CA ARG A 201 -28.55 8.70 16.90
C ARG A 201 -27.09 9.00 16.56
N MET A 202 -26.49 8.27 15.61
CA MET A 202 -25.11 8.52 15.21
C MET A 202 -24.97 9.86 14.50
N ALA A 203 -23.89 10.59 14.83
CA ALA A 203 -23.59 11.87 14.23
C ALA A 203 -23.52 11.75 12.69
N PRO A 204 -24.11 12.68 11.92
CA PRO A 204 -24.16 12.60 10.46
C PRO A 204 -22.79 12.46 9.79
N TRP A 205 -21.75 13.14 10.30
CA TRP A 205 -20.40 13.05 9.75
C TRP A 205 -19.81 11.64 9.88
N LEU A 206 -20.10 10.94 10.98
CA LEU A 206 -19.59 9.59 11.21
C LEU A 206 -20.24 8.57 10.26
N ARG A 207 -21.54 8.76 9.96
CA ARG A 207 -22.24 7.98 8.92
C ARG A 207 -21.55 8.13 7.57
N TRP A 208 -21.24 9.36 7.16
CA TRP A 208 -20.52 9.61 5.92
C TRP A 208 -19.13 8.98 5.88
N VAL A 209 -18.39 9.04 6.98
CA VAL A 209 -17.08 8.36 7.09
C VAL A 209 -17.23 6.85 6.87
N LEU A 210 -18.24 6.22 7.48
CA LEU A 210 -18.49 4.80 7.29
C LEU A 210 -18.88 4.47 5.85
N HIS A 211 -19.80 5.23 5.23
CA HIS A 211 -20.18 5.00 3.83
C HIS A 211 -19.03 5.18 2.85
N VAL A 212 -18.22 6.22 3.03
CA VAL A 212 -17.01 6.44 2.21
C VAL A 212 -16.00 5.31 2.43
N SER A 213 -15.85 4.83 3.67
CA SER A 213 -15.00 3.68 3.99
C SER A 213 -15.49 2.38 3.33
N THR A 214 -16.81 2.15 3.30
CA THR A 214 -17.43 1.01 2.61
C THR A 214 -17.18 1.07 1.11
N LEU A 215 -17.45 2.22 0.49
CA LEU A 215 -17.18 2.45 -0.94
C LEU A 215 -15.70 2.26 -1.27
N TYR A 216 -14.82 2.84 -0.47
CA TYR A 216 -13.37 2.68 -0.59
C TYR A 216 -12.96 1.20 -0.51
N SER A 217 -13.49 0.45 0.45
CA SER A 217 -13.18 -0.98 0.62
C SER A 217 -13.61 -1.81 -0.58
N VAL A 218 -14.81 -1.53 -1.13
CA VAL A 218 -15.30 -2.17 -2.36
C VAL A 218 -14.36 -1.87 -3.53
N LEU A 219 -14.01 -0.61 -3.74
CA LEU A 219 -13.08 -0.22 -4.80
C LEU A 219 -11.71 -0.88 -4.63
N TRP A 220 -11.21 -0.95 -3.40
CA TRP A 220 -9.94 -1.58 -3.09
C TRP A 220 -9.97 -3.08 -3.41
N MET A 221 -11.05 -3.80 -3.05
CA MET A 221 -11.21 -5.22 -3.39
C MET A 221 -11.29 -5.45 -4.91
N VAL A 222 -11.99 -4.60 -5.64
CA VAL A 222 -12.04 -4.65 -7.11
C VAL A 222 -10.65 -4.39 -7.70
N GLY A 223 -9.91 -3.41 -7.16
CA GLY A 223 -8.53 -3.11 -7.54
C GLY A 223 -7.60 -4.30 -7.29
N LEU A 224 -7.75 -4.96 -6.14
CA LEU A 224 -6.99 -6.17 -5.83
C LEU A 224 -7.24 -7.24 -6.89
N TYR A 225 -8.49 -7.56 -7.16
CA TYR A 225 -8.85 -8.54 -8.19
C TYR A 225 -8.31 -8.15 -9.57
N ALA A 226 -8.47 -6.90 -9.97
CA ALA A 226 -7.97 -6.39 -11.24
C ALA A 226 -6.44 -6.58 -11.38
N THR A 227 -5.68 -6.33 -10.30
CA THR A 227 -4.22 -6.49 -10.30
C THR A 227 -3.79 -7.96 -10.31
N LEU A 228 -4.52 -8.85 -9.61
CA LEU A 228 -4.29 -10.30 -9.71
C LEU A 228 -4.52 -10.82 -11.13
N ARG A 229 -5.56 -10.30 -11.82
CA ARG A 229 -5.88 -10.66 -13.20
C ARG A 229 -4.87 -10.15 -14.22
N GLN A 230 -4.33 -8.95 -14.00
CA GLN A 230 -3.38 -8.30 -14.92
C GLN A 230 -1.94 -8.79 -14.76
N ARG A 231 -1.64 -9.57 -13.72
CA ARG A 231 -0.29 -10.04 -13.39
C ARG A 231 -0.29 -11.54 -13.17
N PRO A 232 -0.48 -12.35 -14.23
CA PRO A 232 -0.31 -13.79 -14.13
C PRO A 232 1.15 -14.12 -13.82
N HIS A 233 1.41 -15.33 -13.33
CA HIS A 233 2.77 -15.85 -13.24
C HIS A 233 3.36 -15.97 -14.65
N GLN A 234 4.59 -15.52 -14.82
CA GLN A 234 5.30 -15.60 -16.09
C GLN A 234 6.46 -16.57 -15.95
N LEU A 235 6.56 -17.47 -16.92
CA LEU A 235 7.70 -18.35 -17.08
C LEU A 235 8.35 -17.98 -18.41
N ASP A 236 9.56 -17.45 -18.32
CA ASP A 236 10.46 -17.27 -19.46
C ASP A 236 11.46 -18.45 -19.49
N GLY A 237 12.24 -18.57 -20.57
CA GLY A 237 13.23 -19.64 -20.73
C GLY A 237 14.18 -19.76 -19.54
N THR A 238 14.57 -18.63 -18.94
CA THR A 238 15.55 -18.54 -17.85
C THR A 238 14.97 -18.05 -16.52
N GLN A 239 13.82 -17.38 -16.53
CA GLN A 239 13.28 -16.71 -15.34
C GLN A 239 11.86 -17.17 -15.02
N LEU A 240 11.61 -17.35 -13.73
CA LEU A 240 10.29 -17.58 -13.16
C LEU A 240 9.86 -16.36 -12.33
N ASN A 241 8.86 -15.65 -12.84
CA ASN A 241 8.29 -14.46 -12.21
C ASN A 241 6.93 -14.81 -11.61
N LEU A 242 6.90 -14.93 -10.28
CA LEU A 242 5.68 -15.25 -9.55
C LEU A 242 5.07 -13.97 -8.99
N HIS A 243 3.83 -13.67 -9.39
CA HIS A 243 3.12 -12.47 -8.97
C HIS A 243 1.99 -12.78 -7.98
N MET A 244 1.75 -11.87 -7.03
CA MET A 244 0.59 -11.81 -6.14
C MET A 244 -0.10 -10.45 -6.34
N GLY A 245 -0.40 -10.09 -7.59
CA GLY A 245 -0.89 -8.76 -7.95
C GLY A 245 0.09 -7.65 -7.53
N LEU A 246 -0.36 -6.72 -6.70
CA LEU A 246 0.48 -5.67 -6.08
C LEU A 246 0.97 -6.03 -4.67
N LEU A 247 0.49 -7.13 -4.08
CA LEU A 247 0.81 -7.48 -2.70
C LEU A 247 2.20 -8.11 -2.56
N GLY A 248 2.73 -8.65 -3.66
CA GLY A 248 4.11 -9.06 -3.75
C GLY A 248 4.46 -9.72 -5.08
N SER A 249 5.75 -9.90 -5.29
CA SER A 249 6.33 -10.69 -6.36
C SER A 249 7.54 -11.47 -5.85
N LEU A 250 7.85 -12.55 -6.56
CA LEU A 250 9.06 -13.34 -6.37
C LEU A 250 9.67 -13.59 -7.75
N HIS A 251 10.90 -13.13 -7.92
CA HIS A 251 11.68 -13.30 -9.13
C HIS A 251 12.75 -14.35 -8.87
N LEU A 252 12.76 -15.43 -9.66
CA LEU A 252 13.66 -16.56 -9.51
C LEU A 252 14.30 -16.88 -10.87
N SER A 253 15.56 -17.32 -10.86
CA SER A 253 16.10 -18.06 -12.00
C SER A 253 15.48 -19.46 -12.01
N ARG A 254 15.21 -20.03 -13.19
CA ARG A 254 14.67 -21.38 -13.33
C ARG A 254 15.60 -22.42 -12.70
N GLU A 255 16.92 -22.20 -12.78
CA GLU A 255 17.95 -23.05 -12.18
C GLU A 255 17.88 -23.08 -10.64
N GLN A 256 17.25 -22.07 -10.02
CA GLN A 256 17.07 -22.05 -8.57
C GLN A 256 15.95 -22.97 -8.11
N VAL A 257 15.11 -23.49 -9.01
CA VAL A 257 13.98 -24.38 -8.67
C VAL A 257 14.46 -25.83 -8.67
N VAL A 258 14.74 -26.37 -7.49
CA VAL A 258 15.20 -27.77 -7.30
C VAL A 258 14.07 -28.76 -7.55
N SER A 259 12.86 -28.45 -7.09
CA SER A 259 11.71 -29.32 -7.31
C SER A 259 10.43 -28.51 -7.37
N ALA A 260 9.56 -28.87 -8.31
CA ALA A 260 8.20 -28.38 -8.39
C ALA A 260 7.24 -29.57 -8.36
N ALA A 261 6.29 -29.58 -7.42
CA ALA A 261 5.32 -30.65 -7.27
C ALA A 261 3.95 -30.09 -6.92
N ALA A 262 2.88 -30.80 -7.30
CA ALA A 262 1.56 -30.53 -6.75
C ALA A 262 1.60 -30.72 -5.22
N LEU A 263 0.86 -29.88 -4.49
CA LEU A 263 0.69 -30.10 -3.06
C LEU A 263 -0.03 -31.44 -2.82
N PRO A 264 0.38 -32.21 -1.80
CA PRO A 264 -0.26 -33.48 -1.52
C PRO A 264 -1.71 -33.25 -1.11
N GLU A 265 -2.55 -34.26 -1.33
CA GLU A 265 -3.90 -34.26 -0.76
C GLU A 265 -3.81 -34.40 0.76
N PHE A 266 -4.55 -33.56 1.47
CA PHE A 266 -4.60 -33.56 2.92
C PHE A 266 -5.96 -34.06 3.39
N GLN A 267 -5.98 -34.91 4.41
CA GLN A 267 -7.21 -35.45 5.00
C GLN A 267 -8.08 -34.35 5.64
N ASP A 268 -7.44 -33.32 6.20
CA ASP A 268 -8.13 -32.18 6.81
C ASP A 268 -7.37 -30.85 6.62
N ASP A 269 -8.05 -29.76 6.97
CA ASP A 269 -7.49 -28.40 6.93
C ASP A 269 -6.35 -28.19 7.94
N TRP A 270 -6.31 -28.95 9.03
CA TRP A 270 -5.30 -28.79 10.08
C TRP A 270 -3.95 -29.35 9.63
N ALA A 271 -3.92 -30.56 9.07
CA ALA A 271 -2.76 -31.19 8.45
C ALA A 271 -2.20 -30.29 7.33
N LYS A 272 -3.08 -29.73 6.49
CA LYS A 272 -2.69 -28.74 5.47
C LYS A 272 -2.03 -27.51 6.08
N ARG A 273 -2.61 -26.93 7.15
CA ARG A 273 -2.03 -25.76 7.84
C ARG A 273 -0.68 -26.09 8.48
N GLN A 274 -0.54 -27.26 9.08
CA GLN A 274 0.69 -27.73 9.70
C GLN A 274 1.78 -27.96 8.65
N TYR A 275 1.46 -28.58 7.52
CA TYR A 275 2.39 -28.77 6.41
C TYR A 275 2.88 -27.45 5.81
N LEU A 276 1.95 -26.50 5.62
CA LEU A 276 2.26 -25.17 5.12
C LEU A 276 2.93 -24.27 6.18
N LYS A 277 3.09 -24.72 7.43
CA LYS A 277 3.76 -23.96 8.49
C LYS A 277 5.24 -23.84 8.14
N GLY A 278 5.72 -22.60 8.06
CA GLY A 278 7.11 -22.32 7.67
C GLY A 278 7.29 -22.07 6.17
N MET A 279 6.38 -22.57 5.32
CA MET A 279 6.37 -22.26 3.89
C MET A 279 5.86 -20.85 3.63
N HIS A 280 6.35 -20.25 2.56
CA HIS A 280 5.80 -18.98 2.10
C HIS A 280 4.60 -19.19 1.18
N LYS A 281 3.46 -18.57 1.51
CA LYS A 281 2.31 -18.57 0.63
C LYS A 281 2.35 -17.35 -0.28
N LEU A 282 2.53 -17.57 -1.58
CA LEU A 282 2.41 -16.54 -2.62
C LEU A 282 0.96 -16.12 -2.87
N LEU A 283 -0.03 -16.74 -2.24
CA LEU A 283 -1.36 -16.17 -2.10
C LEU A 283 -1.83 -16.34 -0.66
N ARG A 284 -2.28 -15.25 -0.03
CA ARG A 284 -2.82 -15.31 1.35
C ARG A 284 -4.27 -15.84 1.37
N THR A 285 -4.97 -15.74 0.25
CA THR A 285 -6.41 -15.99 0.07
C THR A 285 -6.67 -16.83 -1.18
N GLY A 286 -6.31 -18.10 -1.11
CA GLY A 286 -6.59 -19.13 -2.13
C GLY A 286 -5.91 -20.45 -1.73
N ALA A 287 -6.36 -21.56 -2.31
CA ALA A 287 -5.71 -22.84 -2.09
C ALA A 287 -4.38 -22.83 -2.86
N PRO A 288 -3.21 -22.94 -2.19
CA PRO A 288 -1.99 -23.19 -2.92
C PRO A 288 -2.11 -24.58 -3.56
N ALA A 289 -1.64 -24.69 -4.80
CA ALA A 289 -1.73 -25.91 -5.60
C ALA A 289 -0.36 -26.54 -5.88
N VAL A 290 0.70 -25.73 -5.87
CA VAL A 290 2.06 -26.16 -6.21
C VAL A 290 3.04 -25.77 -5.12
N GLU A 291 3.92 -26.69 -4.74
CA GLU A 291 5.10 -26.43 -3.93
C GLU A 291 6.35 -26.31 -4.82
N LEU A 292 7.11 -25.25 -4.62
CA LEU A 292 8.44 -25.06 -5.15
C LEU A 292 9.46 -25.15 -4.02
N ARG A 293 10.51 -25.94 -4.23
CA ARG A 293 11.72 -25.96 -3.39
C ARG A 293 12.84 -25.28 -4.15
N LEU A 294 13.54 -24.40 -3.45
CA LEU A 294 14.59 -23.57 -4.01
C LEU A 294 15.96 -24.08 -3.54
N SER A 295 16.97 -23.98 -4.41
CA SER A 295 18.35 -24.34 -4.08
C SER A 295 18.95 -23.36 -3.08
N GLU A 296 18.54 -22.09 -3.17
CA GLU A 296 18.96 -21.02 -2.30
C GLU A 296 17.77 -20.28 -1.70
N ALA A 297 17.96 -19.74 -0.49
CA ALA A 297 16.91 -19.01 0.19
C ALA A 297 16.76 -17.60 -0.39
N VAL A 298 15.66 -17.35 -1.11
CA VAL A 298 15.40 -16.07 -1.81
C VAL A 298 14.52 -15.14 -0.96
N SER A 299 14.72 -13.83 -1.11
CA SER A 299 13.85 -12.82 -0.49
C SER A 299 12.72 -12.43 -1.44
N ARG A 300 11.49 -12.38 -0.91
CA ARG A 300 10.33 -11.89 -1.68
C ARG A 300 10.33 -10.36 -1.72
N MET A 301 9.78 -9.80 -2.80
CA MET A 301 9.34 -8.42 -2.81
C MET A 301 7.91 -8.35 -2.28
N GLY A 302 7.70 -7.74 -1.12
CA GLY A 302 6.37 -7.51 -0.56
C GLY A 302 5.89 -6.08 -0.76
N LEU A 303 4.70 -5.79 -0.24
CA LEU A 303 4.06 -4.47 -0.25
C LEU A 303 4.99 -3.30 0.15
N LEU A 304 5.80 -3.50 1.19
CA LEU A 304 6.69 -2.47 1.76
C LEU A 304 8.14 -2.60 1.29
N GLY A 305 8.39 -3.36 0.23
CA GLY A 305 9.73 -3.66 -0.30
C GLY A 305 10.22 -5.07 0.02
N PRO A 306 11.54 -5.32 -0.12
CA PRO A 306 12.11 -6.64 0.09
C PRO A 306 11.91 -7.12 1.53
N GLY A 307 11.44 -8.35 1.68
CA GLY A 307 11.27 -8.99 2.97
C GLY A 307 12.61 -9.32 3.62
N SER A 308 12.68 -9.25 4.95
CA SER A 308 13.88 -9.72 5.68
C SER A 308 13.97 -11.25 5.76
N ARG A 309 12.85 -11.94 5.56
CA ARG A 309 12.78 -13.41 5.63
C ARG A 309 13.22 -14.00 4.30
N LYS A 310 14.28 -14.82 4.34
CA LYS A 310 14.68 -15.69 3.24
C LYS A 310 13.87 -16.98 3.27
N LEU A 311 13.58 -17.53 2.09
CA LEU A 311 12.64 -18.61 1.90
C LEU A 311 13.24 -19.64 0.93
N ASP A 312 13.24 -20.89 1.35
CA ASP A 312 13.66 -22.08 0.58
C ASP A 312 12.45 -22.87 0.04
N ARG A 313 11.27 -22.72 0.65
CA ARG A 313 10.02 -23.37 0.24
C ARG A 313 8.90 -22.37 -0.01
N VAL A 314 8.31 -22.47 -1.19
CA VAL A 314 7.28 -21.54 -1.67
C VAL A 314 6.06 -22.31 -2.16
N ALA A 315 4.89 -21.99 -1.60
CA ALA A 315 3.60 -22.49 -2.04
C ALA A 315 2.97 -21.48 -3.01
N VAL A 316 2.70 -21.92 -4.24
CA VAL A 316 2.17 -21.14 -5.35
C VAL A 316 0.72 -21.52 -5.61
N SER A 317 -0.14 -20.52 -5.80
CA SER A 317 -1.52 -20.72 -6.26
C SER A 317 -1.57 -20.44 -7.75
N VAL A 318 -2.05 -21.41 -8.53
CA VAL A 318 -2.20 -21.30 -9.98
C VAL A 318 -3.53 -21.97 -10.34
N ASP A 319 -4.27 -21.37 -11.28
CA ASP A 319 -5.58 -21.89 -11.72
C ASP A 319 -5.43 -23.24 -12.48
N ASP A 320 -4.32 -23.43 -13.19
CA ASP A 320 -3.97 -24.67 -13.90
C ASP A 320 -2.60 -25.19 -13.43
N PRO A 321 -2.55 -25.98 -12.33
CA PRO A 321 -1.30 -26.45 -11.77
C PRO A 321 -0.59 -27.47 -12.68
N SER A 322 -1.32 -28.28 -13.46
CA SER A 322 -0.72 -29.27 -14.33
C SER A 322 -0.02 -28.61 -15.53
N ALA A 323 -0.64 -27.62 -16.18
CA ALA A 323 0.01 -26.85 -17.24
C ALA A 323 1.22 -26.06 -16.73
N PHE A 324 1.14 -25.50 -15.51
CA PHE A 324 2.26 -24.80 -14.89
C PHE A 324 3.45 -25.73 -14.60
N LEU A 325 3.18 -26.90 -14.02
CA LEU A 325 4.21 -27.91 -13.77
C LEU A 325 4.81 -28.45 -15.08
N ALA A 326 3.99 -28.69 -16.10
CA ALA A 326 4.47 -29.14 -17.41
C ALA A 326 5.43 -28.11 -18.05
N ALA A 327 5.13 -26.82 -17.92
CA ALA A 327 5.96 -25.76 -18.47
C ALA A 327 7.27 -25.54 -17.69
N LEU A 328 7.22 -25.68 -16.36
CA LEU A 328 8.43 -25.72 -15.54
C LEU A 328 9.37 -26.88 -15.93
N GLY A 329 8.84 -27.91 -16.57
CA GLY A 329 9.59 -29.08 -17.01
C GLY A 329 10.04 -29.93 -15.82
N ARG A 330 10.79 -31.00 -16.10
CA ARG A 330 11.52 -31.69 -15.03
C ARG A 330 12.66 -30.77 -14.59
N PRO A 331 12.81 -30.47 -13.29
CA PRO A 331 14.00 -29.79 -12.81
C PRO A 331 15.22 -30.58 -13.29
N CYS A 332 16.15 -29.93 -13.99
CA CYS A 332 17.46 -30.53 -14.25
C CYS A 332 18.12 -30.69 -12.87
N ALA A 333 18.29 -31.94 -12.45
CA ALA A 333 18.99 -32.29 -11.21
C ALA A 333 20.45 -31.84 -11.27
#